data_AF-A0A1I9LS96-F1
#
_entry.id   AF-A0A1I9LS96-F1
#
_cell.length_a   1.000
_cell.length_b   1.000
_cell.length_c   1.000
_cell.angle_alpha   90.00
_cell.angle_beta   90.00
_cell.angle_gamma   90.00
#
_symmetry.space_group_name_H-M   'P 1'
#
loop_
_entity.id
_entity.type
_entity.pdbx_description
1 polymer ?
#
loop_
_entity_poly.entity_id
_entity_poly.type
_entity_poly.pdbx_seq_one_letter_code
_entity_poly.pdbx_strand_id
1 'polypeptide(L)' 'MEVEEAKILLGFPPNSRPDPSQVKAAYRKKVWESHPDLFPDDQKLVAESKFKSISEAYSCLESGNSLSD' A
#
# COMPACT_ATOMS: atom_id res chain seq x y z
N MET A 1 -4.15 -8.25 8.99
CA MET A 1 -3.21 -7.15 8.73
C MET A 1 -3.54 -6.04 9.70
N GLU A 2 -2.60 -5.64 10.54
CA GLU A 2 -2.80 -4.50 11.44
C GLU A 2 -2.67 -3.18 10.65
N VAL A 3 -3.42 -2.15 11.06
CA VAL A 3 -3.36 -0.80 10.47
C VAL A 3 -1.93 -0.25 10.50
N GLU A 4 -1.13 -0.62 11.51
CA GLU A 4 0.28 -0.24 11.59
C GLU A 4 1.16 -0.92 10.53
N GLU A 5 0.94 -2.21 10.26
CA GLU A 5 1.64 -2.91 9.18
C GLU A 5 1.31 -2.32 7.81
N ALA A 6 0.03 -1.99 7.59
CA ALA A 6 -0.43 -1.35 6.36
C ALA A 6 0.27 0.01 6.12
N LYS A 7 0.44 0.81 7.18
CA LYS A 7 1.22 2.06 7.11
C LYS A 7 2.65 1.79 6.67
N ILE A 8 3.33 0.85 7.31
CA ILE A 8 4.74 0.52 7.02
C ILE A 8 4.89 0.06 5.56
N LEU A 9 3.95 -0.76 5.06
CA LEU A 9 3.95 -1.22 3.67
C LEU A 9 3.84 -0.08 2.64
N LEU A 10 3.03 0.93 2.95
CA LEU A 10 2.90 2.13 2.13
C LEU A 10 4.04 3.14 2.35
N GLY A 11 4.92 2.90 3.32
CA GLY A 11 6.07 3.76 3.64
C GLY A 11 5.78 4.83 4.68
N PHE A 12 4.72 4.68 5.47
CA PHE A 12 4.40 5.55 6.59
C PHE A 12 4.94 5.00 7.92
N PRO A 13 5.28 5.86 8.88
CA PRO A 13 5.62 5.44 10.23
C PRO A 13 4.42 4.80 10.95
N PRO A 14 4.64 3.80 11.84
CA PRO A 14 3.56 3.15 12.60
C PRO A 14 2.74 4.15 13.43
N ASN A 15 3.44 5.11 14.06
CA ASN A 15 2.86 6.17 14.88
C ASN A 15 2.22 7.33 14.08
N SER A 16 2.27 7.30 12.75
CA SER A 16 1.67 8.36 11.92
C SER A 16 0.23 8.04 11.56
N ARG A 17 -0.59 9.08 11.37
CA ARG A 17 -1.94 8.96 10.78
C ARG A 17 -1.92 9.67 9.42
N PRO A 18 -1.61 8.95 8.34
CA PRO A 18 -1.65 9.54 7.01
C PRO A 18 -3.10 9.81 6.60
N ASP A 19 -3.34 10.97 6.00
CA ASP A 19 -4.64 11.31 5.41
C ASP A 19 -4.91 10.41 4.19
N PRO A 20 -6.19 10.10 3.85
CA PRO A 20 -6.55 9.39 2.62
C PRO A 20 -5.83 9.92 1.36
N SER A 21 -5.61 11.23 1.27
CA SER A 21 -4.84 11.85 0.18
C SER A 21 -3.38 11.39 0.14
N GLN A 22 -2.74 11.30 1.30
CA GLN A 22 -1.37 10.80 1.44
C GLN A 22 -1.31 9.30 1.17
N VAL A 23 -2.24 8.53 1.74
CA VAL A 23 -2.36 7.08 1.53
C VAL A 23 -2.45 6.77 0.05
N LYS A 24 -3.30 7.49 -0.70
CA LYS A 24 -3.43 7.36 -2.15
C LYS A 24 -2.16 7.75 -2.91
N ALA A 25 -1.48 8.81 -2.50
CA ALA A 25 -0.21 9.23 -3.11
C ALA A 25 0.90 8.18 -2.91
N ALA A 26 1.04 7.66 -1.69
CA ALA A 26 1.99 6.61 -1.36
C ALA A 26 1.67 5.30 -2.08
N TYR A 27 0.40 4.89 -2.12
CA TYR A 27 -0.07 3.72 -2.85
C TYR A 27 0.31 3.79 -4.32
N ARG A 28 0.01 4.91 -5.00
CA ARG A 28 0.37 5.10 -6.41
C ARG A 28 1.88 4.95 -6.64
N LYS A 29 2.71 5.50 -5.75
CA LYS A 29 4.16 5.37 -5.83
C LYS A 29 4.59 3.90 -5.67
N LYS A 30 4.06 3.22 -4.67
CA LYS A 30 4.40 1.83 -4.33
C LYS A 30 3.95 0.82 -5.40
N VAL A 31 2.76 1.05 -5.96
CA VAL A 31 2.22 0.30 -7.11
C VAL A 31 3.12 0.46 -8.31
N TRP A 32 3.54 1.69 -8.63
CA TRP A 32 4.45 1.93 -9.75
C TRP A 32 5.80 1.22 -9.53
N GLU A 33 6.35 1.27 -8.31
CA GLU A 33 7.56 0.53 -7.94
C GLU A 33 7.39 -0.99 -7.98
N SER A 34 6.17 -1.51 -7.92
CA SER A 34 5.85 -2.94 -7.90
C SER A 34 5.06 -3.38 -9.14
N HIS A 35 5.05 -2.57 -10.20
CA HIS A 35 4.21 -2.84 -11.36
C HIS A 35 4.84 -3.95 -12.21
N PRO A 36 4.17 -5.10 -12.41
CA PRO A 36 4.75 -6.27 -13.08
C PRO A 36 5.18 -6.01 -14.52
N ASP A 37 4.66 -4.95 -15.15
CA ASP A 37 5.06 -4.51 -16.51
C ASP A 37 6.46 -3.86 -16.56
N LEU A 38 6.95 -3.35 -15.43
CA LEU A 38 8.33 -2.85 -15.31
C LEU A 38 9.33 -3.96 -14.96
N PHE A 39 8.84 -5.16 -14.66
CA PHE A 39 9.64 -6.29 -14.20
C PHE A 39 9.70 -7.40 -15.25
N PRO A 40 10.86 -8.06 -15.42
CA PRO A 40 10.95 -9.28 -16.22
C PRO A 40 10.14 -10.42 -15.59
N ASP A 41 9.85 -11.47 -16.38
CA ASP A 41 8.98 -12.59 -15.97
C ASP A 41 9.41 -13.25 -14.64
N ASP A 42 10.72 -13.36 -14.38
CA ASP A 42 11.27 -13.86 -13.12
C ASP A 42 10.90 -13.01 -11.89
N GLN A 43 10.65 -11.71 -12.08
CA GLN A 43 10.28 -10.78 -11.02
C GLN A 43 8.78 -10.44 -11.00
N LYS A 44 8.01 -10.86 -12.01
CA LYS A 44 6.55 -10.67 -12.03
C LYS A 44 5.85 -11.28 -10.82
N LEU A 45 6.24 -12.48 -10.40
CA LEU A 45 5.67 -13.14 -9.22
C LEU A 45 5.93 -12.32 -7.93
N VAL A 46 7.12 -11.74 -7.81
CA VAL A 46 7.50 -10.89 -6.67
C VAL A 46 6.76 -9.56 -6.72
N ALA A 47 6.67 -8.96 -7.91
CA ALA A 47 5.92 -7.72 -8.15
C ALA A 47 4.43 -7.89 -7.84
N GLU A 48 3.83 -9.00 -8.28
CA GLU A 48 2.43 -9.34 -8.00
C GLU A 48 2.18 -9.54 -6.50
N SER A 49 3.06 -10.27 -5.80
CA SER A 49 2.96 -10.41 -4.33
C SER A 49 3.03 -9.06 -3.62
N LYS A 50 3.99 -8.21 -4.00
CA LYS A 50 4.12 -6.84 -3.45
C LYS A 50 2.88 -6.00 -3.75
N PHE A 51 2.38 -6.04 -4.98
CA PHE A 51 1.18 -5.32 -5.39
C PHE A 51 -0.03 -5.73 -4.56
N LYS A 52 -0.19 -7.03 -4.29
CA LYS A 52 -1.23 -7.56 -3.40
C LYS A 52 -1.11 -7.02 -1.98
N SER A 53 0.09 -7.07 -1.38
CA SER A 53 0.34 -6.53 -0.04
C SER A 53 0.08 -5.02 0.05
N ILE A 54 0.48 -4.26 -0.98
CA ILE A 54 0.26 -2.80 -1.06
C ILE A 54 -1.23 -2.47 -1.19
N SER A 55 -1.96 -3.25 -1.99
CA SER A 55 -3.41 -3.08 -2.19
C SER A 55 -4.20 -3.40 -0.92
N GLU A 56 -3.84 -4.49 -0.23
CA GLU A 56 -4.44 -4.84 1.06
C GLU A 56 -4.19 -3.76 2.11
N ALA A 57 -2.95 -3.26 2.19
CA ALA A 57 -2.59 -2.15 3.07
C ALA A 57 -3.42 -0.89 2.79
N TYR A 58 -3.55 -0.49 1.52
CA TYR A 58 -4.36 0.65 1.10
C TYR A 58 -5.82 0.49 1.53
N SER A 59 -6.42 -0.67 1.24
CA SER A 59 -7.81 -0.95 1.60
C SER A 59 -8.03 -0.92 3.12
N CYS A 60 -7.05 -1.42 3.89
CA CYS A 60 -7.10 -1.40 5.35
C CYS A 60 -7.05 0.04 5.90
N LEU A 61 -6.20 0.91 5.34
CA LEU A 61 -6.11 2.32 5.74
C LEU A 61 -7.31 3.15 5.26
N GLU A 62 -7.81 2.90 4.05
CA GLU A 62 -8.99 3.59 3.51
C GLU A 62 -10.24 3.25 4.34
N SER A 63 -10.43 1.97 4.67
CA SER A 63 -11.56 1.51 5.49
C SER A 63 -11.48 2.02 6.93
N GLY A 64 -10.28 2.02 7.53
CA GLY A 64 -10.07 2.53 8.89
C GLY A 64 -10.25 4.04 9.04
N ASN A 65 -10.07 4.80 7.96
CA ASN A 65 -10.28 6.25 7.96
C ASN A 65 -11.72 6.66 7.61
N SER A 66 -12.55 5.71 7.19
CA SER A 66 -13.95 5.95 6.81
C SER A 66 -14.94 5.76 7.99
N LEU A 67 -14.47 5.30 9.15
CA LEU A 67 -15.31 5.06 10.33
C LEU A 67 -15.38 6.31 11.22
N SER A 68 -15.91 7.38 10.66
CA SER A 68 -16.35 8.57 11.40
C SER A 68 -17.47 9.27 10.61
N ASP A 69 -18.68 8.76 10.74
CA ASP A 69 -19.92 9.54 10.63
C ASP A 69 -20.90 9.05 11.71
#